data_AF-A0A6M0AEZ7-F1
#
_entry.id   AF-A0A6M0AEZ7-F1
#
_cell.length_a   1.000
_cell.length_b   1.000
_cell.length_c   1.000
_cell.angle_alpha   90.00
_cell.angle_beta   90.00
_cell.angle_gamma   90.00
#
_symmetry.space_group_name_H-M   'P 1'
#
loop_
_entity.id
_entity.type
_entity.pdbx_description
1 polymer ?
#
loop_
_entity_poly.entity_id
_entity_poly.type
_entity_poly.pdbx_seq_one_letter_code
_entity_poly.pdbx_strand_id
1 'polypeptide(L)'
;MPSQTHTSDGTAEHSHDEAGNSMFGFIIFLLSESVIFLSFFAGYIVYKTTTADWLPTGVTGLEIKEPAINTVVLVSSSFVIYIAERYLHAKNLWGFRAFWLLTMAMGSYFLYGQAVEWSSLPFGL
;
A
#
# COMPACT_ATOMS: atom_id res chain seq x y z
N MET A 1 23.35 32.05 47.08
CA MET A 1 23.31 31.27 45.82
C MET A 1 22.71 29.91 46.13
N PRO A 2 22.09 29.19 45.18
CA PRO A 2 21.29 29.57 44.01
C PRO A 2 19.94 28.80 43.97
N SER A 3 19.02 29.14 43.07
CA SER A 3 18.20 28.13 42.38
C SER A 3 17.65 28.75 41.10
N GLN A 4 18.46 28.66 40.04
CA GLN A 4 17.99 28.83 38.67
C GLN A 4 17.06 27.64 38.37
N THR A 5 15.76 27.87 38.33
CA THR A 5 14.81 26.95 37.69
C THR A 5 14.98 27.09 36.18
N HIS A 6 15.83 26.25 35.60
CA HIS A 6 15.97 26.12 34.16
C HIS A 6 15.28 24.83 33.70
N THR A 7 14.39 25.00 32.72
CA THR A 7 13.95 24.06 31.67
C THR A 7 13.14 22.82 32.04
N SER A 8 11.84 22.87 31.75
CA SER A 8 11.07 21.72 31.24
C SER A 8 10.04 22.10 30.17
N ASP A 9 10.23 23.20 29.43
CA ASP A 9 9.22 23.69 28.46
C ASP A 9 9.62 23.45 26.99
N GLY A 10 10.91 23.28 26.69
CA GLY A 10 11.40 23.12 25.31
C GLY A 10 11.32 21.70 24.71
N THR A 11 11.13 20.65 25.53
CA THR A 11 11.18 19.25 25.04
C THR A 11 9.82 18.77 24.52
N ALA A 12 8.71 19.32 25.01
CA ALA A 12 7.37 18.93 24.60
C ALA A 12 6.98 19.54 23.24
N GLU A 13 7.27 20.83 23.02
CA GLU A 13 6.94 21.52 21.76
C GLU A 13 7.63 20.88 20.54
N HIS A 14 8.94 20.57 20.64
CA HIS A 14 9.68 19.95 19.53
C HIS A 14 9.14 18.56 19.12
N SER A 15 8.59 17.77 20.05
CA SER A 15 8.08 16.43 19.75
C SER A 15 6.76 16.42 18.97
N HIS A 16 5.89 17.41 19.20
CA HIS A 16 4.62 17.56 18.49
C HIS A 16 4.85 18.08 17.05
N ASP A 17 5.81 18.98 16.85
CA ASP A 17 6.15 19.51 15.54
C ASP A 17 6.78 18.45 14.63
N GLU A 18 7.63 17.55 15.17
CA GLU A 18 8.26 16.47 14.41
C GLU A 18 7.24 15.39 13.98
N ALA A 19 6.32 15.00 14.88
CA ALA A 19 5.24 14.08 14.55
C ALA A 19 4.26 14.65 13.51
N GLY A 20 3.94 15.96 13.61
CA GLY A 20 3.13 16.67 12.63
C GLY A 20 3.81 16.73 11.25
N ASN A 21 5.11 17.04 11.23
CA ASN A 21 5.88 17.14 9.98
C ASN A 21 6.05 15.77 9.29
N SER A 22 6.26 14.69 10.04
CA SER A 22 6.36 13.33 9.48
C SER A 22 5.04 12.82 8.89
N MET A 23 3.92 13.05 9.57
CA MET A 23 2.58 12.73 9.03
C MET A 23 2.28 13.53 7.76
N PHE A 24 2.59 14.83 7.76
CA PHE A 24 2.43 15.68 6.59
C PHE A 24 3.28 15.15 5.41
N GLY A 25 4.56 14.87 5.65
CA GLY A 25 5.44 14.29 4.64
C GLY A 25 4.92 12.96 4.08
N PHE A 26 4.39 12.08 4.93
CA PHE A 26 3.80 10.82 4.51
C PHE A 26 2.55 11.01 3.62
N ILE A 27 1.67 11.96 3.95
CA ILE A 27 0.49 12.28 3.13
C ILE A 27 0.94 12.81 1.75
N ILE A 28 1.90 13.74 1.71
CA ILE A 28 2.42 14.27 0.44
C ILE A 28 3.06 13.17 -0.40
N PHE A 29 3.78 12.24 0.23
CA PHE A 29 4.34 11.06 -0.43
C PHE A 29 3.23 10.21 -1.08
N LEU A 30 2.16 9.85 -0.35
CA LEU A 30 1.04 9.09 -0.90
C LEU A 30 0.31 9.81 -2.04
N LEU A 31 0.17 11.13 -1.94
CA LEU A 31 -0.39 11.94 -3.02
C LEU A 31 0.50 11.90 -4.27
N SER A 32 1.82 11.93 -4.10
CA SER A 32 2.76 11.82 -5.22
C SER A 32 2.64 10.47 -5.94
N GLU A 33 2.53 9.36 -5.20
CA GLU A 33 2.29 8.04 -5.78
C GLU A 33 0.94 7.96 -6.50
N SER A 34 -0.09 8.59 -5.94
CA SER A 34 -1.43 8.66 -6.57
C SER A 34 -1.39 9.39 -7.93
N VAL A 35 -0.60 10.46 -8.05
CA VAL A 35 -0.41 11.19 -9.32
C VAL A 35 0.32 10.34 -10.36
N ILE A 36 1.28 9.50 -9.94
CA ILE A 36 1.96 8.55 -10.83
C ILE A 36 0.93 7.54 -11.40
N PHE A 37 0.09 6.93 -10.55
CA PHE A 37 -0.96 6.01 -11.01
C PHE A 37 -1.98 6.69 -11.92
N LEU A 38 -2.39 7.92 -11.60
CA LEU A 38 -3.31 8.69 -12.44
C LEU A 38 -2.73 8.94 -13.84
N SER A 39 -1.42 9.20 -13.92
CA SER A 39 -0.71 9.39 -15.19
C SER A 39 -0.68 8.09 -16.01
N PHE A 40 -0.49 6.93 -15.37
CA PHE A 40 -0.63 5.63 -16.03
C PHE A 40 -2.06 5.35 -16.52
N PHE A 41 -3.09 5.71 -15.74
CA PHE A 41 -4.47 5.59 -16.18
C PHE A 41 -4.79 6.51 -17.36
N ALA A 42 -4.33 7.76 -17.33
CA ALA A 42 -4.51 8.69 -18.43
C ALA A 42 -3.85 8.16 -19.72
N GLY A 43 -2.61 7.68 -19.62
CA GLY A 43 -1.91 7.02 -20.73
C GLY A 43 -2.69 5.82 -21.25
N TYR A 44 -3.12 4.92 -20.37
CA TYR A 44 -3.93 3.75 -20.73
C TYR A 44 -5.22 4.16 -21.47
N ILE A 45 -5.97 5.14 -20.96
CA ILE A 45 -7.23 5.61 -21.58
C ILE A 45 -6.96 6.18 -22.98
N VAL A 46 -5.94 7.01 -23.14
CA VAL A 46 -5.58 7.58 -24.45
C VAL A 46 -5.22 6.48 -25.45
N TYR A 47 -4.34 5.54 -25.08
CA TYR A 47 -3.98 4.44 -25.97
C TYR A 47 -5.18 3.53 -26.28
N LYS A 48 -5.99 3.22 -25.27
CA LYS A 48 -7.17 2.36 -25.41
C LYS A 48 -8.22 2.93 -26.35
N THR A 49 -8.36 4.25 -26.38
CA THR A 49 -9.38 4.94 -27.18
C THR A 49 -8.90 5.31 -28.58
N THR A 50 -7.58 5.40 -28.80
CA THR A 50 -6.99 5.81 -30.09
C THR A 50 -6.43 4.66 -30.93
N THR A 51 -6.18 3.49 -30.33
CA THR A 51 -5.67 2.31 -31.04
C THR A 51 -6.81 1.52 -31.67
N ALA A 52 -6.79 1.36 -33.00
CA ALA A 52 -7.84 0.65 -33.74
C ALA A 52 -7.95 -0.83 -33.37
N ASP A 53 -6.81 -1.54 -33.27
CA ASP A 53 -6.73 -2.95 -32.88
C ASP A 53 -6.06 -3.07 -31.51
N TRP A 54 -6.86 -3.08 -30.44
CA TRP A 54 -6.34 -3.12 -29.07
C TRP A 54 -5.73 -4.47 -28.68
N LEU A 55 -6.28 -5.58 -29.20
CA LEU A 55 -5.75 -6.92 -28.97
C LEU A 55 -5.06 -7.42 -30.25
N PRO A 56 -3.87 -8.04 -30.15
CA PRO A 56 -3.28 -8.79 -31.24
C PRO A 56 -4.22 -9.90 -31.72
N THR A 57 -4.09 -10.27 -32.99
CA THR A 57 -4.85 -11.37 -33.58
C THR A 57 -4.60 -12.68 -32.83
N GLY A 58 -5.67 -13.35 -32.41
CA GLY A 58 -5.58 -14.63 -31.68
C GLY A 58 -5.53 -14.53 -30.15
N VAL A 59 -5.51 -13.33 -29.56
CA VAL A 59 -5.63 -13.16 -28.11
C VAL A 59 -7.12 -13.02 -27.74
N THR A 60 -7.61 -13.90 -26.87
CA THR A 60 -8.99 -13.87 -26.38
C THR A 60 -9.07 -13.21 -25.01
N GLY A 61 -9.07 -11.88 -24.96
CA GLY A 61 -9.28 -11.13 -23.71
C GLY A 61 -8.18 -11.34 -22.65
N LEU A 62 -8.41 -10.74 -21.47
CA LEU A 62 -7.56 -10.89 -20.29
C LEU A 62 -8.17 -11.93 -19.34
N GLU A 63 -7.33 -12.67 -18.62
CA GLU A 63 -7.75 -13.50 -17.49
C GLU A 63 -8.28 -12.63 -16.36
N ILE A 64 -9.54 -12.84 -15.95
CA ILE A 64 -10.20 -11.99 -14.93
C ILE A 64 -10.23 -12.67 -13.56
N LYS A 65 -10.23 -14.00 -13.54
CA LYS A 65 -10.46 -14.79 -12.32
C LYS A 65 -9.33 -14.65 -11.30
N GLU A 66 -8.10 -14.88 -11.72
CA GLU A 66 -6.93 -14.81 -10.83
C GLU A 66 -6.72 -13.37 -10.27
N PRO A 67 -6.76 -12.31 -11.10
CA PRO A 67 -6.69 -10.94 -10.60
C PRO A 67 -7.83 -10.56 -9.65
N ALA A 68 -9.05 -11.08 -9.88
CA ALA A 68 -10.19 -10.83 -8.99
C ALA A 68 -9.98 -11.45 -7.60
N ILE A 69 -9.49 -12.70 -7.52
CA ILE A 69 -9.16 -13.36 -6.25
C ILE A 69 -8.09 -12.57 -5.50
N ASN A 70 -7.02 -12.19 -6.21
CA ASN A 70 -5.93 -11.39 -5.68
C ASN A 70 -6.39 -10.03 -5.13
N THR A 71 -7.33 -9.38 -5.83
CA THR A 71 -7.96 -8.14 -5.36
C THR A 71 -8.75 -8.36 -4.07
N VAL A 72 -9.54 -9.43 -3.98
CA VAL A 72 -10.29 -9.77 -2.76
C VAL A 72 -9.33 -10.02 -1.59
N VAL A 73 -8.22 -10.73 -1.83
CA VAL A 73 -7.19 -10.97 -0.79
C VAL A 73 -6.60 -9.64 -0.31
N LEU A 74 -6.20 -8.74 -1.21
CA LEU A 74 -5.64 -7.44 -0.82
C LEU A 74 -6.63 -6.57 -0.06
N VAL A 75 -7.87 -6.44 -0.55
CA VAL A 75 -8.91 -5.67 0.14
C VAL A 75 -9.20 -6.28 1.52
N SER A 76 -9.22 -7.61 1.63
CA SER A 76 -9.39 -8.31 2.90
C SER A 76 -8.23 -8.05 3.87
N SER A 77 -7.00 -7.91 3.36
CA SER A 77 -5.81 -7.67 4.19
C SER A 77 -5.88 -6.33 4.96
N SER A 78 -6.58 -5.32 4.41
CA SER A 78 -6.87 -4.06 5.09
C SER A 78 -7.73 -4.24 6.34
N PHE A 79 -8.68 -5.19 6.31
CA PHE A 79 -9.46 -5.53 7.50
C PHE A 79 -8.61 -6.29 8.53
N VAL A 80 -7.72 -7.17 8.08
CA VAL A 80 -6.81 -7.93 8.95
C VAL A 80 -5.86 -6.99 9.71
N ILE A 81 -5.27 -6.00 9.04
CA ILE A 81 -4.37 -5.04 9.70
C ILE A 81 -5.12 -4.13 10.68
N TYR A 82 -6.37 -3.76 10.36
CA TYR A 82 -7.24 -3.03 11.29
C TYR A 82 -7.52 -3.83 12.57
N ILE A 83 -7.74 -5.15 12.45
CA ILE A 83 -7.87 -6.05 13.62
C ILE A 83 -6.55 -6.07 14.41
N ALA A 84 -5.40 -6.14 13.74
CA ALA A 84 -4.09 -6.08 14.41
C ALA A 84 -3.96 -4.81 15.25
N GLU A 85 -4.31 -3.65 14.70
CA GLU A 85 -4.31 -2.36 15.40
C GLU A 85 -5.19 -2.41 16.66
N ARG A 86 -6.37 -3.03 16.59
CA ARG A 86 -7.25 -3.19 17.75
C ARG A 86 -6.60 -4.03 18.87
N TYR A 87 -5.86 -5.07 18.54
CA TYR A 87 -5.08 -5.84 19.53
C TYR A 87 -3.95 -5.00 20.13
N LEU A 88 -3.31 -4.15 19.33
CA LEU A 88 -2.28 -3.23 19.81
C LEU A 88 -2.85 -2.22 20.81
N HIS A 89 -4.00 -1.62 20.51
CA HIS A 89 -4.72 -0.73 21.44
C HIS A 89 -5.11 -1.43 22.74
N ALA A 90 -5.46 -2.72 22.68
CA ALA A 90 -5.72 -3.56 23.85
C ALA A 90 -4.44 -4.01 24.59
N LYS A 91 -3.26 -3.52 24.19
CA LYS A 91 -1.94 -3.91 24.71
C LYS A 91 -1.62 -5.41 24.56
N ASN A 92 -2.34 -6.11 23.70
CA ASN A 92 -2.11 -7.52 23.40
C ASN A 92 -1.15 -7.63 22.21
N LEU A 93 0.15 -7.63 22.51
CA LEU A 93 1.21 -7.70 21.52
C LEU A 93 1.24 -9.03 20.76
N TRP A 94 0.81 -10.12 21.39
CA TRP A 94 0.77 -11.42 20.72
C TRP A 94 -0.29 -11.43 19.61
N GLY A 95 -1.49 -10.93 19.92
CA GLY A 95 -2.57 -10.77 18.94
C GLY A 95 -2.16 -9.81 17.82
N PHE A 96 -1.59 -8.65 18.15
CA PHE A 96 -1.07 -7.71 17.15
C PHE A 96 -0.08 -8.40 16.20
N ARG A 97 0.94 -9.11 16.73
CA ARG A 97 1.95 -9.80 15.91
C ARG A 97 1.34 -10.87 15.03
N ALA A 98 0.37 -11.65 15.53
CA ALA A 98 -0.28 -12.69 14.76
C ALA A 98 -1.03 -12.11 13.54
N PHE A 99 -1.87 -11.09 13.75
CA PHE A 99 -2.63 -10.46 12.67
C PHE A 99 -1.74 -9.61 11.75
N TRP A 100 -0.71 -8.96 12.27
CA TRP A 100 0.28 -8.24 11.47
C TRP A 100 1.07 -9.17 10.53
N LEU A 101 1.54 -10.32 11.04
CA LEU A 101 2.18 -11.34 10.20
C LEU A 101 1.21 -11.94 9.19
N LEU A 102 -0.07 -12.09 9.53
CA LEU A 102 -1.09 -12.54 8.60
C LEU A 102 -1.29 -11.54 7.46
N THR A 103 -1.37 -10.24 7.73
CA THR A 103 -1.40 -9.20 6.68
C THR A 103 -0.18 -9.29 5.76
N MET A 104 1.03 -9.43 6.33
CA MET A 104 2.26 -9.59 5.56
C MET A 104 2.26 -10.85 4.68
N ALA A 105 1.72 -11.97 5.20
CA ALA A 105 1.58 -13.22 4.45
C ALA A 105 0.59 -13.07 3.28
N MET A 106 -0.53 -12.37 3.49
CA MET A 106 -1.51 -12.09 2.43
C MET A 106 -0.92 -11.22 1.31
N GLY A 107 -0.16 -10.18 1.68
CA GLY A 107 0.56 -9.36 0.70
C GLY A 107 1.64 -10.13 -0.06
N SER A 108 2.37 -11.02 0.64
CA SER A 108 3.38 -11.88 0.02
C SER A 108 2.76 -12.89 -0.96
N TYR A 109 1.61 -13.46 -0.61
CA TYR A 109 0.83 -14.32 -1.50
C TYR A 109 0.43 -13.59 -2.78
N PHE A 110 -0.07 -12.36 -2.67
CA PHE A 110 -0.40 -11.51 -3.83
C PHE A 110 0.82 -11.27 -4.73
N LEU A 111 1.95 -10.87 -4.16
CA LEU A 111 3.19 -10.61 -4.91
C LEU A 111 3.70 -11.87 -5.63
N TYR A 112 3.66 -13.02 -4.94
CA TYR A 112 4.04 -14.30 -5.54
C TYR A 112 3.13 -14.67 -6.71
N GLY A 113 1.80 -14.56 -6.54
CA GLY A 113 0.84 -14.81 -7.60
C GLY A 113 1.12 -13.96 -8.84
N GLN A 114 1.40 -12.67 -8.64
CA GLN A 114 1.70 -11.77 -9.75
C GLN A 114 3.03 -12.12 -10.45
N ALA A 115 4.06 -12.49 -9.69
CA ALA A 115 5.35 -12.91 -10.24
C ALA A 115 5.23 -14.18 -11.08
N VAL A 116 4.46 -15.17 -10.62
CA VAL A 116 4.19 -16.41 -11.37
C VAL A 116 3.41 -16.11 -12.65
N GLU A 117 2.33 -15.32 -12.55
CA GLU A 117 1.54 -14.94 -13.72
C GLU A 117 2.41 -14.23 -14.77
N TRP A 118 3.22 -13.26 -14.35
CA TRP A 118 4.13 -12.55 -15.25
C TRP A 118 5.18 -13.47 -15.88
N SER A 119 5.73 -14.44 -15.13
CA SER A 119 6.68 -15.42 -15.68
C SER A 119 6.05 -16.37 -16.71
N SER A 120 4.73 -16.53 -16.67
CA SER A 120 3.98 -17.42 -17.56
C SER A 120 3.45 -16.72 -18.82
N LEU A 121 3.51 -15.38 -18.88
CA LEU A 121 3.05 -14.62 -20.03
C LEU A 121 3.98 -14.83 -21.23
N PRO A 122 3.44 -15.04 -22.45
CA PRO A 122 4.24 -15.29 -23.66
C PRO A 122 4.93 -14.04 -24.21
N PHE A 123 4.84 -12.90 -23.52
CA PHE A 123 5.45 -11.64 -23.92
C PHE A 123 6.87 -11.52 -23.34
N GLY A 124 7.78 -12.33 -23.86
CA GLY A 124 9.23 -12.15 -23.69
C GLY A 124 9.81 -11.35 -24.86
N LEU A 125 10.93 -10.65 -24.62
CA LEU A 125 11.76 -10.07 -25.70
C LEU A 125 12.30 -11.16 -26.63
#